data_AF-A0A3D2F5P4-F1
#
_entry.id   AF-A0A3D2F5P4-F1
#
_cell.length_a   1.000
_cell.length_b   1.000
_cell.length_c   1.000
_cell.angle_alpha   90.00
_cell.angle_beta   90.00
_cell.angle_gamma   90.00
#
_symmetry.space_group_name_H-M   'P 1'
#
loop_
_entity.id
_entity.type
_entity.pdbx_description
1 polymer ?
#
loop_
_entity_poly.entity_id
_entity_poly.type
_entity_poly.pdbx_seq_one_letter_code
_entity_poly.pdbx_strand_id
1 'polypeptide(L)' 'MIPTSYPDAKEMARLTARMLLEIKAVHFNTAEPFTLASGLPSPTYIDCRKLIS' A
#
# COMPACT_ATOMS: atom_id res chain seq x y z
N MET A 1 -1.85 -17.73 -24.96
CA MET A 1 -1.18 -18.49 -23.88
C MET A 1 -1.05 -17.55 -22.69
N ILE A 2 -1.65 -17.87 -21.56
CA ILE A 2 -1.44 -17.10 -20.33
C ILE A 2 -0.05 -17.51 -19.80
N PRO A 3 0.88 -16.58 -19.55
CA PRO A 3 2.16 -16.91 -18.93
C PRO A 3 1.91 -17.68 -17.63
N THR A 4 2.49 -18.86 -17.49
CA THR A 4 2.40 -19.66 -16.26
C THR A 4 3.45 -19.26 -15.22
N SER A 5 4.39 -18.38 -15.60
CA SER A 5 5.41 -17.83 -14.71
C SER A 5 5.02 -16.43 -14.25
N TYR A 6 5.17 -16.18 -12.95
CA TYR A 6 5.05 -14.85 -12.37
C TYR A 6 6.26 -13.97 -12.75
N PRO A 7 6.11 -12.64 -12.78
CA PRO A 7 7.25 -11.72 -12.82
C PRO A 7 8.19 -11.95 -11.64
N ASP A 8 9.40 -11.42 -11.71
CA ASP A 8 10.31 -11.47 -10.56
C ASP A 8 9.69 -10.77 -9.33
N ALA A 9 10.07 -11.22 -8.14
CA ALA A 9 9.49 -10.73 -6.90
C ALA A 9 9.68 -9.21 -6.70
N LYS A 10 10.78 -8.65 -7.21
CA LYS A 10 11.07 -7.22 -7.09
C LYS A 10 10.15 -6.41 -7.99
N GLU A 11 9.87 -6.89 -9.19
CA GLU A 11 8.93 -6.26 -10.11
C GLU A 11 7.50 -6.34 -9.58
N MET A 12 7.07 -7.49 -9.04
CA MET A 12 5.76 -7.60 -8.40
C MET A 12 5.60 -6.61 -7.23
N ALA A 13 6.61 -6.50 -6.37
CA ALA A 13 6.61 -5.54 -5.26
C ALA A 13 6.53 -4.09 -5.75
N ARG A 14 7.32 -3.73 -6.77
CA ARG A 14 7.33 -2.38 -7.36
C ARG A 14 5.96 -2.02 -7.95
N LEU A 15 5.37 -2.92 -8.72
CA LEU A 15 4.06 -2.71 -9.33
C LEU A 15 2.97 -2.57 -8.26
N THR A 16 2.97 -3.44 -7.25
CA THR A 16 2.00 -3.41 -6.15
C THR A 16 2.08 -2.12 -5.35
N ALA A 17 3.30 -1.70 -4.96
CA ALA A 17 3.52 -0.46 -4.23
C ALA A 17 3.00 0.74 -5.03
N ARG A 18 3.28 0.79 -6.34
CA ARG A 18 2.77 1.85 -7.22
C ARG A 18 1.23 1.89 -7.24
N MET A 19 0.57 0.75 -7.43
CA MET A 19 -0.90 0.68 -7.45
C MET A 19 -1.52 1.16 -6.13
N LEU A 20 -0.97 0.76 -4.98
CA LEU A 20 -1.45 1.18 -3.66
C LEU A 20 -1.33 2.69 -3.43
N LEU A 21 -0.29 3.32 -3.98
CA LEU A 21 -0.08 4.77 -3.92
C LEU A 21 -1.04 5.51 -4.87
N GLU A 22 -1.20 5.00 -6.10
CA GLU A 22 -2.07 5.61 -7.13
C GLU A 22 -3.52 5.72 -6.64
N ILE A 23 -4.05 4.66 -6.03
CA ILE A 23 -5.43 4.65 -5.52
C ILE A 23 -5.58 5.30 -4.14
N LYS A 24 -4.49 5.83 -3.56
CA LYS A 24 -4.45 6.37 -2.20
C LYS A 24 -4.98 5.37 -1.17
N ALA A 25 -4.55 4.11 -1.28
CA ALA A 25 -4.71 3.12 -0.22
C ALA A 25 -3.63 3.30 0.85
N VAL A 26 -2.47 3.86 0.48
CA VAL A 26 -1.38 4.23 1.39
C VAL A 26 -1.32 5.75 1.54
N HIS A 27 -1.12 6.21 2.77
CA HIS A 27 -0.97 7.63 3.11
C HIS A 27 0.29 7.86 3.95
N PHE A 28 0.91 9.03 3.77
CA PHE A 28 2.04 9.50 4.55
C PHE A 28 1.72 10.85 5.19
N ASN A 29 1.97 10.99 6.48
CA ASN A 29 1.95 12.28 7.16
C ASN A 29 2.93 12.25 8.34
N THR A 30 4.10 12.88 8.17
CA THR A 30 5.12 12.97 9.22
C THR A 30 4.96 14.21 10.09
N ALA A 31 4.28 15.26 9.59
CA ALA A 31 4.03 16.48 10.34
C ALA A 31 2.93 16.26 11.40
N GLU A 32 1.87 15.55 11.02
CA GLU A 32 0.76 15.18 11.89
C GLU A 32 0.48 13.67 11.75
N PRO A 33 1.18 12.81 12.52
CA PRO A 33 1.05 11.36 12.42
C PRO A 33 -0.38 10.87 12.69
N PHE A 34 -0.75 9.77 12.03
CA PHE A 34 -2.02 9.10 12.28
C PHE A 34 -2.01 8.44 13.66
N THR A 35 -3.05 8.63 14.46
CA THR A 35 -3.27 7.85 15.68
C THR A 35 -3.95 6.54 15.31
N LEU A 36 -3.26 5.42 15.51
CA LEU A 36 -3.80 4.09 15.24
C LEU A 36 -4.79 3.68 16.33
N ALA A 37 -5.57 2.62 16.08
CA ALA A 37 -6.52 2.08 17.06
C ALA A 37 -5.87 1.62 18.37
N SER A 38 -4.57 1.30 18.36
CA SER A 38 -3.77 1.02 19.56
C SER A 38 -3.41 2.26 20.38
N GLY A 39 -3.73 3.47 19.88
CA GLY A 39 -3.30 4.75 20.43
C GLY A 39 -1.89 5.18 19.99
N LEU A 40 -1.14 4.34 19.27
CA LEU A 40 0.21 4.69 18.83
C LEU A 40 0.20 5.60 17.60
N PRO A 41 1.08 6.62 17.55
CA PRO A 41 1.25 7.43 16.35
C PRO A 41 1.99 6.65 15.26
N SER A 42 1.59 6.84 14.01
CA SER A 42 2.27 6.27 12.84
C SER A 42 2.34 7.31 11.72
N PRO A 43 3.50 7.52 11.09
CA PRO A 43 3.62 8.42 9.94
C PRO A 43 3.01 7.83 8.67
N THR A 44 2.65 6.54 8.69
CA THR A 44 2.08 5.81 7.56
C THR A 44 0.77 5.16 7.94
N TYR A 45 -0.17 5.13 7.01
CA TYR A 45 -1.42 4.39 7.15
C TYR A 45 -1.75 3.67 5.84
N ILE A 46 -2.30 2.46 5.94
CA ILE A 46 -2.76 1.68 4.79
C ILE A 46 -4.15 1.09 5.03
N ASP A 47 -5.01 1.18 4.03
CA ASP A 47 -6.28 0.45 3.97
C ASP A 47 -6.42 -0.32 2.66
N CYS A 48 -6.10 -1.62 2.70
CA CYS A 48 -6.22 -2.50 1.53
C CYS A 48 -7.68 -2.77 1.12
N ARG A 49 -8.69 -2.48 1.96
CA ARG A 49 -10.09 -2.67 1.59
C ARG A 49 -10.53 -1.76 0.44
N LYS A 50 -9.81 -0.66 0.22
CA LYS A 50 -9.99 0.20 -0.97
C LYS A 50 -9.72 -0.51 -2.30
N LEU A 51 -8.99 -1.64 -2.31
CA LEU A 51 -8.69 -2.39 -3.53
C LEU A 51 -9.92 -3.01 -4.19
N ILE A 52 -11.02 -3.18 -3.45
CA ILE A 52 -12.26 -3.80 -3.94
C ILE A 52 -13.40 -2.78 -4.19
N SER A 53 -13.07 -1.48 -4.22
CA SER A 53 -14.02 -0.39 -4.47
C SER A 53 -13.98 0.09 -5.91
#